data_AF-A0A379UZW0-F1
#
_entry.id   AF-A0A379UZW0-F1
#
_cell.length_a   1.000
_cell.length_b   1.000
_cell.length_c   1.000
_cell.angle_alpha   90.00
_cell.angle_beta   90.00
_cell.angle_gamma   90.00
#
_symmetry.space_group_name_H-M   'P 1'
#
loop_
_entity.id
_entity.type
_entity.pdbx_description
1 polymer ?
#
loop_
_entity_poly.entity_id
_entity_poly.type
_entity_poly.pdbx_seq_one_letter_code
_entity_poly.pdbx_strand_id
1 'polypeptide(L)'
;MRVLKFGGTSVANAERFLRVADILESNARQGQVATVLSAPAKITNHLVAMIEKTIGGQDALPNISDAERIFSDLLAGLASAQPGFPLARLKMVVEQEFAQIKHVCMVSACWVSARTASTPR
;
A
#
# COMPACT_ATOMS: atom_id res chain seq x y z
N MET A 1 13.95 1.50 -26.01
CA MET A 1 13.07 1.65 -24.83
C MET A 1 13.01 0.32 -24.09
N ARG A 2 13.08 0.33 -22.76
CA ARG A 2 13.01 -0.88 -21.91
C ARG A 2 11.88 -0.75 -20.90
N VAL A 3 11.22 -1.85 -20.56
CA VAL A 3 10.20 -1.91 -19.51
C VAL A 3 10.69 -2.85 -18.42
N LEU A 4 10.75 -2.36 -17.18
CA LEU A 4 11.22 -3.12 -16.02
C LEU A 4 10.06 -3.34 -15.04
N LYS A 5 9.93 -4.57 -14.52
CA LYS A 5 8.91 -4.90 -13.52
C LYS A 5 9.55 -5.37 -12.23
N PHE A 6 9.14 -4.80 -11.12
CA PHE A 6 9.58 -5.20 -9.78
C PHE A 6 8.41 -5.78 -8.98
N GLY A 7 8.63 -6.93 -8.36
CA GLY A 7 7.64 -7.58 -7.50
C GLY A 7 7.57 -6.96 -6.11
N GLY A 8 6.58 -7.34 -5.31
CA GLY A 8 6.39 -6.74 -3.98
C GLY A 8 7.55 -7.00 -3.00
N THR A 9 8.26 -8.11 -3.16
CA THR A 9 9.47 -8.41 -2.37
C THR A 9 10.67 -7.54 -2.76
N SER A 10 10.69 -7.01 -3.99
CA SER A 10 11.73 -6.08 -4.46
C SER A 10 11.54 -4.67 -3.91
N VAL A 11 10.33 -4.34 -3.41
CA VAL A 11 9.99 -3.03 -2.83
C VAL A 11 9.48 -3.16 -1.39
N ALA A 12 9.90 -4.22 -0.69
CA ALA A 12 9.37 -4.58 0.63
C ALA A 12 9.86 -3.68 1.78
N ASN A 13 11.02 -3.05 1.62
CA ASN A 13 11.62 -2.17 2.63
C ASN A 13 12.51 -1.13 1.93
N ALA A 14 12.98 -0.13 2.70
CA ALA A 14 13.73 1.00 2.15
C ALA A 14 15.00 0.55 1.42
N GLU A 15 15.79 -0.38 1.99
CA GLU A 15 17.01 -0.88 1.36
C GLU A 15 16.75 -1.45 -0.03
N ARG A 16 15.74 -2.33 -0.16
CA ARG A 16 15.40 -2.94 -1.45
C ARG A 16 14.82 -1.92 -2.42
N PHE A 17 14.04 -0.96 -1.92
CA PHE A 17 13.50 0.12 -2.72
C PHE A 17 14.62 0.99 -3.34
N LEU A 18 15.66 1.29 -2.56
CA LEU A 18 16.84 2.02 -3.05
C LEU A 18 17.60 1.21 -4.10
N ARG A 19 17.78 -0.10 -3.90
CA ARG A 19 18.37 -0.97 -4.93
C ARG A 19 17.57 -0.94 -6.23
N VAL A 20 16.23 -0.89 -6.16
CA VAL A 20 15.39 -0.71 -7.35
C VAL A 20 15.66 0.64 -8.00
N ALA A 21 15.75 1.72 -7.22
CA ALA A 21 16.09 3.06 -7.75
C ALA A 21 17.46 3.07 -8.48
N ASP A 22 18.48 2.42 -7.92
CA ASP A 22 19.81 2.29 -8.54
C ASP A 22 19.74 1.57 -9.90
N ILE A 23 18.96 0.47 -9.97
CA ILE A 23 18.74 -0.26 -11.23
C ILE A 23 18.06 0.64 -12.26
N LEU A 24 17.08 1.44 -11.85
CA LEU A 24 16.38 2.36 -12.74
C LEU A 24 17.29 3.45 -13.27
N GLU A 25 18.09 4.09 -12.41
CA GLU A 25 19.05 5.09 -12.83
C GLU A 25 20.08 4.53 -13.82
N SER A 26 20.63 3.35 -13.53
CA SER A 26 21.61 2.70 -14.40
C SER A 26 21.02 2.42 -15.79
N ASN A 27 19.78 1.92 -15.86
CA ASN A 27 19.11 1.65 -17.12
C ASN A 27 18.71 2.94 -17.86
N ALA A 28 18.33 3.99 -17.15
CA ALA A 28 17.93 5.28 -17.73
C ALA A 28 19.10 5.95 -18.48
N ARG A 29 20.35 5.75 -18.01
CA ARG A 29 21.56 6.23 -18.71
C ARG A 29 21.80 5.54 -20.06
N GLN A 30 21.22 4.36 -20.26
CA GLN A 30 21.40 3.57 -21.49
C GLN A 30 20.23 3.73 -22.47
N GLY A 31 19.21 4.51 -22.12
CA GLY A 31 18.05 4.78 -22.96
C GLY A 31 16.76 4.88 -22.14
N GLN A 32 15.64 5.14 -22.82
CA GLN A 32 14.35 5.32 -22.17
C GLN A 32 13.90 4.06 -21.42
N VAL A 33 13.50 4.24 -20.15
CA VAL A 33 12.99 3.18 -19.26
C VAL A 33 11.58 3.54 -18.81
N ALA A 34 10.71 2.53 -18.77
CA ALA A 34 9.44 2.58 -18.05
C ALA A 34 9.44 1.49 -16.95
N THR A 35 8.79 1.77 -15.82
CA THR A 35 8.81 0.89 -14.65
C THR A 35 7.41 0.57 -14.17
N VAL A 36 7.17 -0.71 -13.86
CA VAL A 36 5.95 -1.20 -13.22
C VAL A 36 6.30 -1.77 -11.84
N LEU A 37 5.65 -1.27 -10.80
CA LEU A 37 5.87 -1.69 -9.41
C LEU A 37 4.62 -2.42 -8.90
N SER A 38 4.84 -3.55 -8.22
CA SER A 38 3.81 -4.15 -7.36
C SER A 38 3.76 -3.45 -6.00
N ALA A 39 2.69 -3.65 -5.24
CA ALA A 39 2.60 -3.15 -3.86
C ALA A 39 3.72 -3.75 -2.98
N PRO A 40 4.20 -3.03 -1.95
CA PRO A 40 5.13 -3.55 -0.97
C PRO A 40 4.63 -4.86 -0.37
N ALA A 41 5.57 -5.78 -0.08
CA ALA A 41 5.24 -7.12 0.40
C ALA A 41 4.15 -7.11 1.47
N LYS A 42 3.18 -8.01 1.31
CA LYS A 42 2.00 -8.22 2.19
C LYS A 42 0.90 -7.17 2.13
N ILE A 43 1.10 -5.98 1.54
CA ILE A 43 0.05 -4.94 1.47
C ILE A 43 -1.23 -5.48 0.81
N THR A 44 -1.12 -6.13 -0.35
CA THR A 44 -2.29 -6.71 -1.04
C THR A 44 -3.02 -7.73 -0.14
N ASN A 45 -2.29 -8.55 0.62
CA ASN A 45 -2.89 -9.54 1.51
C ASN A 45 -3.65 -8.87 2.66
N HIS A 46 -3.11 -7.78 3.22
CA HIS A 46 -3.79 -7.01 4.26
C HIS A 46 -5.08 -6.37 3.73
N LEU A 47 -5.06 -5.83 2.51
CA LEU A 47 -6.24 -5.23 1.88
C LEU A 47 -7.33 -6.27 1.57
N VAL A 48 -6.96 -7.44 1.06
CA VAL A 48 -7.90 -8.55 0.81
C VAL A 48 -8.54 -9.00 2.12
N ALA A 49 -7.72 -9.27 3.14
CA ALA A 49 -8.22 -9.70 4.45
C ALA A 49 -9.10 -8.63 5.13
N MET A 50 -8.81 -7.35 4.93
CA MET A 50 -9.65 -6.26 5.41
C MET A 50 -11.05 -6.31 4.77
N ILE A 51 -11.14 -6.52 3.45
CA ILE A 51 -12.41 -6.65 2.74
C ILE A 51 -13.18 -7.88 3.25
N GLU A 52 -12.54 -9.03 3.32
CA GLU A 52 -13.15 -10.29 3.79
C GLU A 52 -13.72 -10.14 5.21
N LYS A 53 -12.93 -9.55 6.14
CA LYS A 53 -13.37 -9.29 7.51
C LYS A 53 -14.52 -8.31 7.58
N THR A 54 -14.47 -7.24 6.79
CA THR A 54 -15.55 -6.23 6.72
C THR A 54 -16.86 -6.85 6.27
N ILE A 55 -16.83 -7.72 5.24
CA ILE A 55 -18.00 -8.45 4.76
C ILE A 55 -18.51 -9.44 5.81
N GLY A 56 -17.59 -10.10 6.52
CA GLY A 56 -17.90 -11.04 7.61
C GLY A 56 -18.36 -10.39 8.92
N GLY A 57 -18.46 -9.06 8.99
CA GLY A 57 -18.80 -8.34 10.22
C GLY A 57 -17.72 -8.41 11.31
N GLN A 58 -16.48 -8.75 10.94
CA GLN A 58 -15.33 -8.87 11.82
C GLN A 58 -14.52 -7.57 11.84
N ASP A 59 -13.73 -7.38 12.91
CA ASP A 59 -12.84 -6.23 13.01
C ASP A 59 -11.69 -6.29 12.00
N ALA A 60 -11.68 -5.34 11.08
CA ALA A 60 -10.67 -5.16 10.05
C ALA A 60 -9.57 -4.16 10.43
N LEU A 61 -9.69 -3.45 11.57
CA LEU A 61 -8.72 -2.46 12.04
C LEU A 61 -7.28 -3.02 12.16
N PRO A 62 -7.05 -4.25 12.68
CA PRO A 62 -5.69 -4.78 12.80
C PRO A 62 -4.97 -4.88 11.45
N ASN A 63 -5.69 -5.26 10.39
CA ASN A 63 -5.13 -5.38 9.05
C ASN A 63 -4.74 -4.02 8.46
N ILE A 64 -5.52 -2.99 8.78
CA ILE A 64 -5.24 -1.62 8.35
C ILE A 64 -4.01 -1.08 9.09
N SER A 65 -3.95 -1.26 10.41
CA SER A 65 -2.81 -0.83 11.21
C SER A 65 -1.50 -1.51 10.79
N ASP A 66 -1.55 -2.80 10.44
CA ASP A 66 -0.38 -3.50 9.89
C ASP A 66 0.05 -2.93 8.53
N ALA A 67 -0.90 -2.62 7.65
CA ALA A 67 -0.61 -2.02 6.35
C ALA A 67 -0.02 -0.60 6.50
N GLU A 68 -0.59 0.23 7.39
CA GLU A 68 -0.09 1.56 7.74
C GLU A 68 1.34 1.49 8.27
N ARG A 69 1.63 0.52 9.14
CA ARG A 69 2.97 0.31 9.70
C ARG A 69 3.99 -0.03 8.61
N ILE A 70 3.65 -0.91 7.67
CA ILE A 70 4.54 -1.25 6.54
C ILE A 70 4.93 0.01 5.76
N PHE A 71 3.96 0.89 5.45
CA PHE A 71 4.26 2.14 4.75
C PHE A 71 5.04 3.13 5.63
N SER A 72 4.70 3.26 6.91
CA SER A 72 5.42 4.13 7.85
C SER A 72 6.89 3.73 7.96
N ASP A 73 7.17 2.44 8.14
CA ASP A 73 8.52 1.90 8.23
C ASP A 73 9.30 2.11 6.92
N LEU A 74 8.64 1.90 5.77
CA LEU A 74 9.22 2.13 4.46
C LEU A 74 9.59 3.62 4.26
N LEU A 75 8.66 4.52 4.52
CA LEU A 75 8.87 5.96 4.34
C LEU A 75 9.94 6.51 5.31
N ALA A 76 9.93 6.05 6.56
CA ALA A 76 10.95 6.43 7.54
C ALA A 76 12.34 5.94 7.12
N GLY A 77 12.44 4.70 6.64
CA GLY A 77 13.69 4.15 6.13
C GLY A 77 14.22 4.92 4.90
N LEU A 78 13.33 5.31 3.98
CA LEU A 78 13.70 6.14 2.82
C LEU A 78 14.15 7.54 3.23
N ALA A 79 13.47 8.16 4.19
CA ALA A 79 13.84 9.48 4.71
C ALA A 79 15.20 9.48 5.42
N SER A 80 15.51 8.39 6.12
CA SER A 80 16.81 8.20 6.77
C SER A 80 17.94 8.06 5.74
N ALA A 81 17.67 7.36 4.65
CA ALA A 81 18.69 7.06 3.63
C ALA A 81 18.90 8.19 2.60
N GLN A 82 17.89 9.03 2.35
CA GLN A 82 17.95 10.06 1.32
C GLN A 82 17.72 11.48 1.88
N PRO A 83 18.75 12.33 1.90
CA PRO A 83 18.59 13.74 2.23
C PRO A 83 17.57 14.44 1.32
N GLY A 84 16.73 15.29 1.90
CA GLY A 84 15.69 16.02 1.15
C GLY A 84 14.47 15.18 0.76
N PHE A 85 14.36 13.93 1.23
CA PHE A 85 13.16 13.13 1.03
C PHE A 85 11.92 13.82 1.63
N PRO A 86 10.83 14.02 0.86
CA PRO A 86 9.67 14.78 1.30
C PRO A 86 8.73 13.93 2.19
N LEU A 87 9.26 13.47 3.33
CA LEU A 87 8.58 12.54 4.25
C LEU A 87 7.19 13.04 4.67
N ALA A 88 7.09 14.30 5.11
CA ALA A 88 5.84 14.87 5.61
C ALA A 88 4.73 14.84 4.55
N ARG A 89 5.06 15.27 3.32
CA ARG A 89 4.11 15.27 2.20
C ARG A 89 3.66 13.85 1.85
N LEU A 90 4.60 12.91 1.75
CA LEU A 90 4.27 11.52 1.38
C LEU A 90 3.48 10.81 2.48
N LYS A 91 3.77 11.09 3.76
CA LYS A 91 3.00 10.57 4.88
C LYS A 91 1.54 11.03 4.82
N MET A 92 1.31 12.32 4.55
CA MET A 92 -0.05 12.84 4.36
C MET A 92 -0.80 12.15 3.21
N VAL A 93 -0.12 11.91 2.08
CA VAL A 93 -0.74 11.18 0.95
C VAL A 93 -1.15 9.78 1.39
N VAL A 94 -0.24 9.03 2.04
CA VAL A 94 -0.53 7.68 2.53
C VAL A 94 -1.69 7.68 3.54
N GLU A 95 -1.71 8.62 4.48
CA GLU A 95 -2.80 8.78 5.45
C GLU A 95 -4.14 9.07 4.76
N GLN A 96 -4.16 9.91 3.73
CA GLN A 96 -5.36 10.20 2.94
C GLN A 96 -5.87 8.96 2.19
N GLU A 97 -4.98 8.20 1.56
CA GLU A 97 -5.36 6.95 0.86
C GLU A 97 -5.94 5.92 1.84
N PHE A 98 -5.32 5.74 3.01
CA PHE A 98 -5.86 4.85 4.04
C PHE A 98 -7.20 5.35 4.60
N ALA A 99 -7.39 6.66 4.74
CA ALA A 99 -8.67 7.23 5.15
C ALA A 99 -9.78 6.93 4.12
N GLN A 100 -9.48 7.02 2.82
CA GLN A 100 -10.43 6.67 1.76
C GLN A 100 -10.77 5.18 1.79
N ILE A 101 -9.78 4.30 1.96
CA ILE A 101 -9.98 2.85 2.07
C ILE A 101 -10.88 2.53 3.28
N LYS A 102 -10.60 3.11 4.45
CA LYS A 102 -11.42 2.96 5.67
C LYS A 102 -12.87 3.37 5.42
N HIS A 103 -13.08 4.51 4.75
CA HIS A 103 -14.41 5.01 4.43
C HIS A 103 -15.18 4.05 3.51
N VAL A 104 -14.56 3.54 2.44
CA VAL A 104 -15.19 2.58 1.52
C VAL A 104 -15.58 1.29 2.24
N CYS A 105 -14.71 0.77 3.11
CA CYS A 105 -15.02 -0.40 3.93
C CYS A 105 -16.19 -0.16 4.88
N MET A 106 -16.23 0.98 5.57
CA MET A 106 -17.31 1.32 6.50
C MET A 106 -18.67 1.43 5.79
N VAL A 107 -18.73 2.10 4.64
CA VAL A 107 -19.96 2.21 3.83
C VAL A 107 -20.40 0.82 3.34
N SER A 108 -19.46 -0.01 2.92
CA SER A 108 -19.75 -1.38 2.47
C SER A 108 -20.28 -2.26 3.61
N ALA A 109 -19.71 -2.15 4.81
CA ALA A 109 -20.20 -2.86 6.00
C ALA A 109 -21.64 -2.47 6.37
N CYS A 110 -21.94 -1.17 6.34
CA CYS A 110 -23.29 -0.65 6.57
C CYS A 110 -24.29 -1.23 5.55
N TRP A 111 -23.91 -1.28 4.27
CA TRP A 111 -24.71 -1.88 3.21
C TRP A 111 -24.99 -3.37 3.40
N VAL A 112 -23.97 -4.13 3.81
CA VAL A 112 -24.10 -5.57 4.09
C VAL A 112 -25.04 -5.81 5.27
N SER A 113 -24.87 -5.04 6.34
CA SER A 113 -25.73 -5.14 7.54
C SER A 113 -27.19 -4.77 7.24
N ALA A 114 -27.44 -3.73 6.45
CA ALA A 114 -28.79 -3.34 6.05
C ALA A 114 -29.48 -4.42 5.19
N ARG A 115 -28.71 -5.10 4.31
CA ARG A 115 -29.24 -6.17 3.45
C ARG A 115 -29.60 -7.42 4.26
N THR A 116 -28.73 -7.85 5.18
CA THR A 116 -29.00 -9.04 6.00
C THR A 116 -30.18 -8.82 6.96
N ALA A 117 -30.37 -7.60 7.47
CA ALA A 117 -31.52 -7.25 8.31
C ALA A 117 -32.87 -7.23 7.56
N SER A 118 -32.86 -7.07 6.23
CA SER A 118 -34.07 -6.96 5.39
C SER A 118 -34.63 -8.29 4.86
N THR A 119 -34.02 -9.43 5.21
CA THR A 119 -34.50 -10.76 4.77
C THR A 119 -35.41 -11.36 5.84
N PRO A 120 -36.74 -11.44 5.65
CA PRO A 120 -37.61 -12.14 6.59
C PRO A 120 -37.34 -13.64 6.48
N ARG A 121 -37.36 -14.36 7.62
CA ARG A 121 -37.42 -15.83 7.63
C ARG A 121 -38.78 -16.32 7.15
#